data_AF-A0A7V2XJW5-F1
#
_entry.id   AF-A0A7V2XJW5-F1
#
_cell.length_a   1.000
_cell.length_b   1.000
_cell.length_c   1.000
_cell.angle_alpha   90.00
_cell.angle_beta   90.00
_cell.angle_gamma   90.00
#
_symmetry.space_group_name_H-M   'P 1'
#
loop_
_entity.id
_entity.type
_entity.pdbx_description
1 polymer ?
#
loop_
_entity_poly.entity_id
_entity_poly.type
_entity_poly.pdbx_seq_one_letter_code
_entity_poly.pdbx_strand_id
1 'polypeptide(L)'
;MLGAAALTGCGTLGPSNVGKPATPEPVPVPPKLRAPRVGLALGGGAARGFAHVGVIQVLEQNGIKPDLVVGTSAGSLVAALYASGKSVAELEQAALQMEEAAIAD
;
A
#
# COMPACT_ATOMS: atom_id res chain seq x y z
N MET A 1 4.64 97.08 -10.19
CA MET A 1 3.83 96.02 -9.55
C MET A 1 4.42 94.68 -9.97
N LEU A 2 5.14 94.02 -9.06
CA LEU A 2 4.71 92.79 -8.39
C LEU A 2 4.75 91.58 -9.37
N GLY A 3 5.63 90.59 -9.30
CA GLY A 3 6.67 90.20 -8.35
C GLY A 3 7.19 88.78 -8.68
N ALA A 4 8.32 88.40 -8.06
CA ALA A 4 8.85 87.05 -7.72
C ALA A 4 9.06 86.00 -8.85
N ALA A 5 10.28 85.47 -9.09
CA ALA A 5 11.03 84.47 -8.30
C ALA A 5 10.29 83.10 -8.21
N ALA A 6 10.85 81.90 -8.30
CA ALA A 6 12.20 81.35 -8.13
C ALA A 6 12.24 79.93 -8.79
N LEU A 7 13.36 79.51 -9.36
CA LEU A 7 14.24 78.39 -8.93
C LEU A 7 13.59 77.07 -8.42
N THR A 8 14.17 75.98 -8.94
CA THR A 8 14.49 74.69 -8.29
C THR A 8 13.40 73.70 -7.90
N GLY A 9 13.61 72.44 -8.32
CA GLY A 9 12.96 71.26 -7.77
C GLY A 9 13.62 69.97 -8.25
N CYS A 10 14.78 69.66 -7.67
CA CYS A 10 15.40 68.33 -7.74
C CYS A 10 14.77 67.43 -6.67
N GLY A 11 14.56 66.15 -6.97
CA GLY A 11 14.11 65.11 -6.03
C GLY A 11 13.12 64.16 -6.73
N THR A 12 13.14 62.85 -6.59
CA THR A 12 13.86 61.93 -5.70
C THR A 12 13.84 60.55 -6.38
N LEU A 13 14.92 59.77 -6.27
CA LEU A 13 14.91 58.34 -6.63
C LEU A 13 13.76 57.65 -5.88
N GLY A 14 12.74 57.20 -6.62
CA GLY A 14 11.67 56.38 -6.08
C GLY A 14 12.21 55.01 -5.64
N PRO A 15 11.62 54.37 -4.62
CA PRO A 15 12.14 53.13 -4.08
C PRO A 15 12.12 52.05 -5.15
N SER A 16 13.29 51.44 -5.38
CA SER A 16 13.41 50.21 -6.15
C SER A 16 12.51 49.17 -5.46
N ASN A 17 11.38 48.87 -6.09
CA ASN A 17 10.44 47.88 -5.62
C ASN A 17 11.08 46.51 -5.88
N VAL A 18 11.99 46.11 -4.98
CA VAL A 18 12.56 44.78 -4.95
C VAL A 18 11.39 43.85 -4.66
N GLY A 19 10.85 43.28 -5.75
CA GLY A 19 9.82 42.28 -5.68
C GLY A 19 10.22 41.20 -4.68
N LYS A 20 9.34 40.94 -3.73
CA LYS A 20 9.38 39.82 -2.79
C LYS A 20 9.95 38.58 -3.50
N PRO A 21 10.92 37.85 -2.92
CA PRO A 21 11.38 36.59 -3.50
C PRO A 21 10.16 35.71 -3.75
N ALA A 22 9.92 35.39 -5.02
CA ALA A 22 8.87 34.46 -5.40
C ALA A 22 9.15 33.17 -4.64
N THR A 23 8.25 32.83 -3.71
CA THR A 23 8.29 31.54 -3.03
C THR A 23 8.28 30.48 -4.14
N PRO A 24 9.25 29.54 -4.19
CA PRO A 24 9.24 28.54 -5.24
C PRO A 24 7.91 27.80 -5.14
N GLU A 25 7.11 27.90 -6.20
CA GLU A 25 5.88 27.11 -6.30
C GLU A 25 6.24 25.63 -6.11
N PRO A 26 5.42 24.86 -5.37
CA PRO A 26 5.75 23.49 -5.08
C PRO A 26 5.79 22.72 -6.42
N VAL A 27 7.00 22.29 -6.80
CA VAL A 27 7.20 21.43 -7.96
C VAL A 27 6.31 20.19 -7.76
N PRO A 28 5.47 19.82 -8.73
CA PRO A 28 4.60 18.65 -8.59
C PRO A 28 5.47 17.41 -8.42
N VAL A 29 5.49 16.88 -7.20
CA VAL A 29 6.20 15.65 -6.88
C VAL A 29 5.49 14.51 -7.61
N PRO A 30 6.19 13.73 -8.45
CA PRO A 30 5.56 12.64 -9.19
C PRO A 30 4.90 11.66 -8.21
N PRO A 31 3.74 11.09 -8.56
CA PRO A 31 3.04 10.16 -7.68
C PRO A 31 3.95 8.96 -7.38
N LYS A 32 4.18 8.69 -6.10
CA LYS A 32 4.88 7.47 -5.67
C LYS A 32 4.12 6.25 -6.20
N LEU A 33 4.80 5.41 -6.98
CA LEU A 33 4.28 4.11 -7.39
C LEU A 33 4.01 3.28 -6.13
N ARG A 34 2.74 2.92 -5.89
CA ARG A 34 2.36 2.07 -4.77
C ARG A 34 2.75 0.63 -5.09
N ALA A 35 3.22 -0.11 -4.09
CA ALA A 35 3.44 -1.54 -4.23
C ALA A 35 2.13 -2.23 -4.69
N PRO A 36 2.20 -3.21 -5.61
CA PRO A 36 1.03 -3.94 -6.04
C PRO A 36 0.46 -4.74 -4.87
N ARG A 37 -0.87 -4.74 -4.74
CA ARG A 37 -1.57 -5.55 -3.75
C ARG A 37 -1.81 -6.95 -4.33
N VAL A 38 -1.56 -7.98 -3.54
CA VAL A 38 -1.68 -9.38 -3.97
C VAL A 38 -2.90 -10.02 -3.32
N GLY A 39 -3.81 -10.56 -4.14
CA GLY A 39 -4.94 -11.36 -3.67
C GLY A 39 -4.74 -12.84 -4.00
N LEU A 40 -5.03 -13.73 -3.04
CA LEU A 40 -4.95 -15.18 -3.19
C LEU A 40 -6.34 -15.80 -3.10
N ALA A 41 -6.76 -16.53 -4.13
CA ALA A 41 -8.06 -17.22 -4.17
C ALA A 41 -7.86 -18.74 -4.11
N LEU A 42 -8.40 -19.38 -3.07
CA LEU A 42 -8.28 -20.80 -2.78
C LEU A 42 -9.56 -21.55 -3.18
N GLY A 43 -9.49 -22.37 -4.22
CA GLY A 43 -10.62 -23.20 -4.68
C GLY A 43 -10.98 -24.31 -3.67
N GLY A 44 -12.16 -24.93 -3.85
CA GLY A 44 -12.49 -26.17 -3.14
C GLY A 44 -11.67 -27.36 -3.65
N GLY A 45 -11.54 -28.42 -2.84
CA GLY A 45 -10.73 -29.59 -3.20
C GLY A 45 -11.04 -30.89 -2.44
N ALA A 46 -12.17 -30.95 -1.72
CA ALA A 46 -12.55 -32.08 -0.85
C ALA A 46 -11.36 -32.53 0.03
N ALA A 47 -11.05 -33.83 0.08
CA ALA A 47 -9.95 -34.41 0.87
C ALA A 47 -8.58 -33.74 0.57
N ARG A 48 -8.35 -33.29 -0.68
CA ARG A 48 -7.09 -32.65 -1.09
C ARG A 48 -7.07 -31.13 -0.90
N GLY A 49 -8.09 -30.56 -0.27
CA GLY A 49 -8.24 -29.11 -0.13
C GLY A 49 -7.11 -28.42 0.65
N PHE A 50 -6.35 -29.16 1.46
CA PHE A 50 -5.21 -28.63 2.19
C PHE A 50 -3.92 -28.49 1.36
N ALA A 51 -3.88 -28.96 0.11
CA ALA A 51 -2.75 -28.69 -0.79
C ALA A 51 -2.46 -27.18 -0.95
N HIS A 52 -3.46 -26.32 -0.70
CA HIS A 52 -3.33 -24.87 -0.65
C HIS A 52 -2.33 -24.36 0.41
N VAL A 53 -2.09 -25.12 1.48
CA VAL A 53 -1.07 -24.77 2.50
C VAL A 53 0.33 -24.75 1.90
N GLY A 54 0.65 -25.70 1.02
CA GLY A 54 1.92 -25.73 0.30
C GLY A 54 2.09 -24.55 -0.67
N VAL A 55 1.00 -24.12 -1.31
CA VAL A 55 1.01 -22.91 -2.16
C VAL A 55 1.36 -21.68 -1.34
N ILE A 56 0.72 -21.51 -0.17
CA ILE A 56 1.02 -20.41 0.75
C ILE A 56 2.48 -20.47 1.21
N GLN A 57 2.98 -21.65 1.57
CA GLN A 57 4.36 -21.85 2.02
C GLN A 57 5.37 -21.39 0.97
N VAL A 58 5.20 -21.79 -0.29
CA VAL A 58 6.10 -21.38 -1.38
C VAL A 58 6.00 -19.88 -1.66
N LEU A 59 4.80 -19.29 -1.60
CA LEU A 59 4.63 -17.85 -1.75
C LEU A 59 5.40 -17.09 -0.67
N GLU A 60 5.27 -17.49 0.60
CA GLU A 60 5.98 -16.84 1.70
C GLU A 60 7.50 -17.01 1.62
N GLN A 61 7.99 -18.18 1.20
CA GLN A 61 9.42 -18.43 0.97
C GLN A 61 10.01 -17.52 -0.11
N ASN A 62 9.20 -17.09 -1.09
CA ASN A 62 9.60 -16.15 -2.12
C ASN A 62 9.36 -14.67 -1.74
N GLY A 63 8.97 -14.40 -0.48
CA GLY A 63 8.68 -13.06 0.01
C GLY A 63 7.35 -12.48 -0.49
N ILE A 64 6.47 -13.32 -1.06
CA ILE A 64 5.16 -12.91 -1.54
C ILE A 64 4.13 -13.20 -0.44
N LYS A 65 3.69 -12.16 0.25
CA LYS A 65 2.58 -12.24 1.20
C LYS A 65 1.30 -11.66 0.58
N PRO A 66 0.22 -12.44 0.50
CA PRO A 66 -1.07 -11.91 0.04
C PRO A 66 -1.63 -10.88 1.02
N ASP A 67 -2.14 -9.77 0.50
CA ASP A 67 -2.90 -8.77 1.27
C ASP A 67 -4.35 -9.19 1.52
N LEU A 68 -4.87 -10.09 0.68
CA LEU A 68 -6.22 -10.60 0.73
C LEU A 68 -6.21 -12.08 0.40
N VAL A 69 -6.90 -12.88 1.21
CA VAL A 69 -7.12 -14.30 0.92
C VAL A 69 -8.61 -14.60 0.97
N VAL A 70 -9.09 -15.31 -0.04
CA VAL A 70 -10.48 -15.79 -0.15
C VAL A 70 -10.47 -17.27 -0.45
N GLY A 71 -11.51 -18.00 -0.05
CA GLY A 71 -11.58 -19.43 -0.36
C GLY A 71 -12.97 -20.02 -0.34
N THR A 72 -13.15 -21.17 -0.98
CA THR A 72 -14.42 -21.94 -1.04
C THR A 72 -14.26 -23.34 -0.45
N SER A 73 -15.22 -23.81 0.36
CA SER A 73 -15.21 -25.13 1.01
C SER A 73 -13.91 -25.36 1.81
N ALA A 74 -13.15 -26.41 1.52
CA ALA A 74 -11.85 -26.67 2.18
C ALA A 74 -10.86 -25.50 2.02
N GLY A 75 -10.88 -24.80 0.88
CA GLY A 75 -10.08 -23.59 0.68
C GLY A 75 -10.49 -22.42 1.58
N SER A 76 -11.77 -22.35 2.01
CA SER A 76 -12.24 -21.34 2.97
C SER A 76 -11.62 -21.54 4.35
N LEU A 77 -11.47 -22.80 4.79
CA LEU A 77 -10.88 -23.11 6.07
C LEU A 77 -9.39 -22.73 6.07
N VAL A 78 -8.65 -23.12 5.03
CA VAL A 78 -7.25 -22.74 4.85
C VAL A 78 -7.10 -21.21 4.82
N ALA A 79 -7.96 -20.52 4.06
CA ALA A 79 -7.96 -19.05 3.99
C ALA A 79 -8.21 -18.40 5.35
N ALA A 80 -9.19 -18.91 6.13
CA ALA A 80 -9.53 -18.39 7.44
C ALA A 80 -8.41 -18.61 8.46
N LEU A 81 -7.81 -19.81 8.49
CA LEU A 81 -6.68 -20.14 9.36
C LEU A 81 -5.47 -19.26 9.02
N TYR A 82 -5.13 -19.13 7.74
CA TYR A 82 -4.06 -18.25 7.30
C TYR A 82 -4.30 -16.78 7.69
N ALA A 83 -5.50 -16.25 7.39
CA ALA A 83 -5.86 -14.88 7.72
C ALA A 83 -5.90 -14.59 9.23
N SER A 84 -6.10 -15.62 10.07
CA SER A 84 -6.04 -15.51 11.53
C SER A 84 -4.61 -15.34 12.09
N GLY A 85 -3.58 -15.39 11.24
CA GLY A 85 -2.19 -15.24 11.63
C GLY A 85 -1.53 -16.55 12.10
N LYS A 86 -2.16 -17.70 11.85
CA LYS A 86 -1.55 -19.00 12.12
C LYS A 86 -0.35 -19.23 11.21
N SER A 87 0.68 -19.84 11.78
CA SER A 87 1.87 -20.24 11.03
C SER A 87 1.55 -21.35 10.03
N VAL A 88 2.35 -21.44 8.96
CA VAL A 88 2.22 -22.54 7.97
C VAL A 88 2.27 -23.92 8.64
N ALA A 89 3.10 -24.10 9.67
CA ALA A 89 3.17 -25.35 10.43
C ALA A 89 1.86 -25.69 11.15
N GLU A 90 1.16 -24.70 11.71
CA GLU A 90 -0.16 -24.91 12.31
C GLU A 90 -1.23 -25.25 11.25
N LEU A 91 -1.12 -24.67 10.05
CA LEU A 91 -1.99 -25.02 8.93
C LEU A 91 -1.75 -26.45 8.46
N GLU A 92 -0.50 -26.91 8.43
CA GLU A 92 -0.13 -28.31 8.13
C GLU A 92 -0.68 -29.27 9.19
N GLN A 93 -0.60 -28.93 10.48
CA GLN A 93 -1.19 -29.76 11.53
C GLN A 93 -2.72 -29.85 11.41
N ALA A 94 -3.39 -28.72 11.14
CA ALA A 94 -4.82 -28.71 10.90
C ALA A 94 -5.21 -29.57 9.68
N ALA A 95 -4.36 -29.58 8.65
CA ALA A 95 -4.55 -30.42 7.47
C ALA A 95 -4.53 -31.92 7.80
N LEU A 96 -3.50 -32.35 8.55
CA LEU A 96 -3.30 -33.76 8.92
C LEU A 96 -4.46 -34.29 9.76
N GLN A 97 -4.98 -33.49 10.70
CA GLN A 97 -6.12 -33.87 11.53
C GLN A 97 -7.41 -34.04 10.73
N MET A 98 -7.61 -33.24 9.69
CA MET A 98 -8.80 -33.34 8.84
C MET A 98 -8.74 -34.54 7.89
N GLU A 99 -7.55 -34.88 7.37
CA GLU A 99 -7.34 -36.11 6.59
C GLU A 99 -7.65 -37.35 7.45
N GLU A 100 -7.17 -37.38 8.69
CA GLU A 100 -7.47 -38.47 9.64
C GLU A 100 -8.98 -38.61 9.90
N ALA A 101 -9.68 -37.50 10.11
CA ALA A 101 -11.13 -37.49 10.28
C ALA A 101 -11.90 -37.96 9.03
N ALA A 102 -11.35 -37.76 7.82
CA ALA A 102 -11.98 -38.18 6.57
C ALA A 102 -11.77 -39.67 6.24
N ILE A 103 -10.80 -40.33 6.87
CA ILE A 103 -10.53 -41.78 6.71
C ILE A 103 -11.29 -42.61 7.74
N ALA A 104 -11.71 -42.01 8.85
CA ALA A 104 -12.35 -42.68 9.98
C ALA A 104 -13.89 -42.87 9.84
N ASP A 105 -14.47 -42.50 8.70
CA ASP A 105 -15.89 -42.69 8.32
C ASP A 105 -16.00 -43.74 7.19
#